data_AF-H3ZH72-F1
#
_entry.id   AF-H3ZH72-F1
#
_cell.length_a   1.000
_cell.length_b   1.000
_cell.length_c   1.000
_cell.angle_alpha   90.00
_cell.angle_beta   90.00
_cell.angle_gamma   90.00
#
_symmetry.space_group_name_H-M   'P 1'
#
loop_
_entity.id
_entity.type
_entity.pdbx_description
1 polymer ?
#
loop_
_entity_poly.entity_id
_entity_poly.type
_entity_poly.pdbx_seq_one_letter_code
_entity_poly.pdbx_strand_id
1 'polypeptide(L)' 'MQTETITYLKEHANTLELQEELLITKNGKPAFVVQSYQDYQFQQDTLALLKLLKLSEKSLQDKALTLEQAFD' A
#
# COMPACT_ATOMS: atom_id res chain seq x y z
N MET A 1 -13.56 0.07 -6.57
CA MET A 1 -13.19 1.40 -6.02
C MET A 1 -14.35 2.35 -6.24
N GLN A 2 -15.01 2.74 -5.15
CA GLN A 2 -16.12 3.70 -5.19
C GLN A 2 -15.58 5.14 -5.26
N THR A 3 -16.42 6.09 -5.67
CA THR A 3 -16.03 7.51 -5.75
C THR A 3 -17.06 8.38 -5.04
N GLU A 4 -16.58 9.21 -4.12
CA GLU A 4 -17.42 10.10 -3.32
C GLU A 4 -16.83 11.51 -3.25
N THR A 5 -17.64 12.44 -2.74
CA THR A 5 -17.20 13.84 -2.55
C THR A 5 -16.48 14.03 -1.22
N ILE A 6 -15.68 15.10 -1.13
CA ILE A 6 -15.10 15.54 0.15
C ILE A 6 -16.18 15.90 1.18
N THR A 7 -17.38 16.31 0.75
CA THR A 7 -18.51 16.60 1.63
C THR A 7 -19.05 15.32 2.25
N TYR A 8 -19.28 14.28 1.43
CA TYR A 8 -19.71 12.96 1.90
C TYR A 8 -18.77 12.41 2.99
N LEU A 9 -17.45 12.46 2.73
CA LEU A 9 -16.46 11.99 3.70
C LEU A 9 -16.56 12.74 5.03
N LYS A 10 -16.72 14.06 5.01
CA LYS A 10 -16.84 14.87 6.24
C LYS A 10 -18.08 14.52 7.05
N GLU A 11 -19.19 14.25 6.38
CA GLU A 11 -20.47 13.95 7.02
C GLU A 11 -20.53 12.52 7.60
N HIS A 12 -19.85 11.56 6.95
CA HIS A 12 -20.01 10.14 7.25
C HIS A 12 -18.76 9.49 7.86
N ALA A 13 -17.66 10.23 8.09
CA ALA A 13 -16.38 9.67 8.55
C ALA A 13 -16.48 8.78 9.81
N ASN A 14 -17.35 9.12 10.76
CA ASN A 14 -17.48 8.37 12.01
C ASN A 14 -18.13 6.99 11.85
N THR A 15 -18.88 6.77 10.77
CA THR A 15 -19.61 5.53 10.49
C THR A 15 -19.19 4.91 9.16
N LEU A 16 -18.11 5.38 8.57
CA LEU A 16 -17.64 4.93 7.27
C LEU A 16 -16.98 3.55 7.41
N GLU A 17 -17.68 2.52 6.94
CA GLU A 17 -17.13 1.17 6.78
C GLU A 17 -16.64 0.98 5.34
N LEU A 18 -15.35 0.67 5.19
CA LEU A 18 -14.70 0.52 3.89
C LEU A 18 -14.58 -0.98 3.56
N GLN A 19 -15.31 -1.42 2.55
CA GLN A 19 -15.16 -2.75 1.95
C GLN A 19 -14.08 -2.75 0.86
N GLU A 20 -13.88 -1.61 0.23
CA GLU A 20 -12.83 -1.33 -0.75
C GLU A 20 -12.40 0.13 -0.65
N GLU A 21 -11.32 0.49 -1.34
CA GLU A 21 -10.81 1.86 -1.37
C GLU A 21 -11.86 2.85 -1.94
N LEU A 22 -11.89 4.05 -1.36
CA LEU A 22 -12.79 5.13 -1.72
C LEU A 22 -12.02 6.30 -2.33
N LEU A 23 -12.31 6.63 -3.59
CA LEU A 23 -11.77 7.80 -4.26
C LEU A 23 -12.54 9.06 -3.84
N ILE A 24 -11.86 10.05 -3.31
CA ILE A 24 -12.45 11.31 -2.88
C ILE A 24 -12.20 12.40 -3.89
N THR A 25 -13.27 13.06 -4.31
CA THR A 25 -13.22 14.21 -5.21
C THR A 25 -13.39 15.53 -4.47
N LYS A 26 -12.67 16.56 -4.93
CA LYS A 26 -12.83 17.96 -4.50
C LYS A 26 -12.98 18.82 -5.73
N ASN A 27 -14.07 19.60 -5.80
CA ASN A 27 -14.42 20.41 -6.98
C ASN A 27 -14.46 19.56 -8.28
N GLY A 28 -15.03 18.34 -8.19
CA GLY A 28 -15.16 17.43 -9.33
C GLY A 28 -13.87 16.74 -9.78
N LYS A 29 -12.74 16.95 -9.09
CA LYS A 29 -11.45 16.33 -9.42
C LYS A 29 -11.02 15.34 -8.33
N PRO A 30 -10.46 14.17 -8.70
CA PRO A 30 -9.84 13.26 -7.74
C PRO A 30 -8.77 13.99 -6.90
N ALA A 31 -8.79 13.76 -5.59
CA ALA A 31 -7.90 14.44 -4.65
C ALA A 31 -7.25 13.48 -3.65
N PHE A 32 -8.01 12.50 -3.14
CA PHE A 32 -7.53 11.55 -2.13
C PHE A 32 -8.07 10.15 -2.41
N VAL A 33 -7.41 9.15 -1.83
CA VAL A 33 -7.96 7.81 -1.66
C VAL A 33 -8.03 7.53 -0.16
N VAL A 34 -9.18 7.08 0.31
CA VAL A 34 -9.37 6.62 1.69
C VAL A 34 -9.46 5.10 1.64
N GLN A 35 -8.71 4.43 2.52
CA GLN A 35 -8.71 2.98 2.64
C GLN A 35 -8.67 2.58 4.10
N SER A 36 -8.94 1.30 4.40
CA SER A 36 -8.81 0.79 5.76
C SER A 36 -7.33 0.83 6.19
N TYR A 37 -7.09 0.99 7.49
CA TYR A 37 -5.73 0.98 8.01
C TYR A 37 -5.04 -0.39 7.84
N GLN A 38 -5.82 -1.47 7.91
CA GLN A 38 -5.33 -2.83 7.73
C GLN A 38 -4.85 -3.05 6.29
N ASP A 39 -5.63 -2.64 5.30
CA ASP A 39 -5.26 -2.75 3.88
C ASP A 39 -4.03 -1.89 3.57
N TYR A 40 -3.97 -0.67 4.13
CA TYR A 40 -2.80 0.19 4.00
C TYR A 40 -1.53 -0.49 4.53
N GLN A 41 -1.57 -1.05 5.74
CA GLN A 41 -0.42 -1.76 6.31
C GLN A 41 -0.02 -2.96 5.45
N PHE A 42 -0.99 -3.78 5.04
CA PHE A 42 -0.74 -4.93 4.18
C PHE A 42 -0.05 -4.54 2.87
N GLN A 43 -0.49 -3.45 2.24
CA GLN A 43 0.15 -2.88 1.05
C GLN A 43 1.58 -2.42 1.34
N GLN A 44 1.83 -1.72 2.46
CA GLN A 44 3.17 -1.26 2.84
C GLN A 44 4.13 -2.42 3.07
N ASP A 45 3.71 -3.44 3.82
CA ASP A 45 4.52 -4.61 4.13
C ASP A 45 4.85 -5.42 2.87
N THR A 46 3.85 -5.59 2.00
CA THR A 46 4.03 -6.25 0.70
C THR A 46 5.04 -5.49 -0.15
N LEU A 47 4.93 -4.16 -0.23
CA LEU A 47 5.88 -3.33 -0.97
C LEU A 47 7.29 -3.40 -0.40
N ALA A 48 7.43 -3.45 0.93
CA ALA A 48 8.72 -3.63 1.59
C ALA A 48 9.35 -4.98 1.21
N LEU A 49 8.57 -6.06 1.25
CA LEU A 49 9.04 -7.38 0.84
C LEU A 49 9.48 -7.42 -0.63
N LEU A 50 8.71 -6.83 -1.54
CA LEU A 50 9.08 -6.73 -2.96
C LEU A 50 10.39 -5.97 -3.16
N LYS A 51 10.64 -4.91 -2.38
CA LYS A 51 11.91 -4.18 -2.41
C LYS A 51 13.07 -5.06 -1.93
N LEU A 52 12.88 -5.82 -0.85
CA LEU A 52 13.89 -6.76 -0.34
C LEU A 52 14.23 -7.84 -1.35
N LEU A 53 13.23 -8.42 -2.02
CA LEU A 53 13.42 -9.40 -3.09
C LEU A 53 14.25 -8.80 -4.23
N LYS A 54 13.88 -7.61 -4.71
CA LYS A 54 14.63 -6.91 -5.76
C LYS A 54 16.07 -6.59 -5.37
N LEU A 55 16.31 -6.20 -4.12
CA LEU A 55 17.67 -5.98 -3.61
C LEU A 55 18.48 -7.29 -3.55
N SER A 56 17.83 -8.38 -3.16
CA SER A 56 18.45 -9.72 -3.10
C SER A 56 18.82 -10.20 -4.51
N GLU A 57 17.93 -10.07 -5.48
CA GLU A 57 18.19 -10.39 -6.89
C GLU A 57 19.39 -9.62 -7.43
N LYS A 58 19.47 -8.31 -7.15
CA LYS A 58 20.63 -7.49 -7.53
C LYS A 58 21.91 -7.97 -6.85
N SER A 59 21.86 -8.29 -5.56
CA SER A 59 23.03 -8.80 -4.83
C SER A 59 23.55 -10.10 -5.43
N LEU A 60 22.67 -11.00 -5.89
CA LEU A 60 23.07 -12.26 -6.52
C LEU A 60 23.75 -12.06 -7.88
N GLN A 61 23.41 -10.99 -8.61
CA GLN A 61 24.12 -10.62 -9.85
C GLN A 61 25.54 -10.13 -9.57
N ASP A 62 25.75 -9.40 -8.47
CA ASP A 62 27.06 -8.88 -8.08
C ASP A 62 27.94 -9.96 -7.43
N LYS A 63 27.37 -10.79 -6.53
CA LYS A 63 28.05 -11.93 -5.88
C LYS A 63 27.04 -12.86 -5.20
N ALA A 64 26.89 -14.09 -5.70
CA ALA A 64 26.10 -15.12 -5.02
C ALA A 64 26.86 -15.71 -3.82
N LEU A 65 26.21 -15.80 -2.67
CA LEU A 65 26.71 -16.52 -1.50
C LEU A 65 26.36 -18.01 -1.63
N THR A 66 27.23 -18.89 -1.13
CA THR A 66 26.87 -20.29 -0.93
C THR A 66 25.95 -20.43 0.29
N LEU A 67 25.21 -21.55 0.37
CA LEU A 67 24.31 -21.83 1.50
C LEU A 67 25.02 -21.74 2.86
N GLU A 68 26.26 -22.21 2.97
CA GLU A 68 27.07 -22.13 4.19
C GLU A 68 27.41 -20.68 4.56
N GLN A 69 27.77 -19.84 3.58
CA GLN A 69 28.10 -18.42 3.80
C GLN A 69 26.90 -17.54 4.15
N ALA A 70 25.68 -17.99 3.88
CA ALA A 70 24.47 -17.21 4.10
C ALA A 70 23.90 -17.32 5.53
N PHE A 71 24.31 -18.34 6.28
CA PHE A 71 23.79 -18.65 7.62
C PHE A 71 24.85 -18.59 8.74
N ASP A 72 26.10 -18.28 8.41
CA ASP A 72 27.18 -17.90 9.33
C ASP A 72 27.23 -16.38 9.56
#